data_AF-H0QQ45-F1
#
_entry.id   AF-H0QQ45-F1
#
_cell.length_a   1.000
_cell.length_b   1.000
_cell.length_c   1.000
_cell.angle_alpha   90.00
_cell.angle_beta   90.00
_cell.angle_gamma   90.00
#
_symmetry.space_group_name_H-M   'P 1'
#
loop_
_entity.id
_entity.type
_entity.pdbx_description
1 polymer ?
#
loop_
_entity_poly.entity_id
_entity_poly.type
_entity_poly.pdbx_seq_one_letter_code
_entity_poly.pdbx_strand_id
1 'polypeptide(L)'
;MTEDFDLYAEESQEIANDPRRIGYWFFRALHDRAKNLDDLHLIVTPESRPTWGSFEIAAALLDSIEDPGMLQEAVYAEGDLDVCYMRVIREAKEHTFITPATLLDDPLLITLVWRPDHGRWMVHGFGDKVHPDTVPRGV
;
A
#
# COMPACT_ATOMS: atom_id res chain seq x y z
N MET A 1 -16.20 3.00 -15.32
CA MET A 1 -16.65 4.13 -14.50
C MET A 1 -15.64 4.23 -13.38
N THR A 2 -14.78 5.23 -13.44
CA THR A 2 -13.78 5.49 -12.39
C THR A 2 -14.50 6.34 -11.37
N GLU A 3 -14.94 5.73 -10.27
CA GLU A 3 -15.43 6.48 -9.12
C GLU A 3 -14.23 7.21 -8.53
N ASP A 4 -14.34 8.54 -8.49
CA ASP A 4 -13.41 9.44 -7.83
C ASP A 4 -13.46 9.10 -6.35
N PHE A 5 -12.37 8.55 -5.80
CA PHE A 5 -12.33 8.12 -4.41
C PHE A 5 -12.24 9.35 -3.51
N ASP A 6 -13.39 9.85 -3.08
CA ASP A 6 -13.45 10.93 -2.09
C ASP A 6 -13.24 10.34 -0.70
N LEU A 7 -12.01 10.51 -0.17
CA LEU A 7 -11.59 10.03 1.16
C LEU A 7 -12.47 10.51 2.33
N TYR A 8 -13.37 11.47 2.09
CA TYR A 8 -14.27 12.10 3.07
C TYR A 8 -15.74 11.68 2.95
N ALA A 9 -16.12 10.84 1.99
CA ALA A 9 -17.46 10.25 1.91
C ALA A 9 -17.68 9.20 3.02
N GLU A 10 -18.93 8.96 3.47
CA GLU A 10 -19.22 7.92 4.48
C GLU A 10 -18.78 6.51 4.03
N GLU A 11 -18.82 6.23 2.72
CA GLU A 11 -18.26 5.01 2.10
C GLU A 11 -16.73 4.88 2.31
N SER A 12 -16.03 5.99 2.54
CA SER A 12 -14.59 6.03 2.76
C SER A 12 -14.17 5.59 4.15
N GLN A 13 -15.09 5.56 5.12
CA GLN A 13 -14.85 4.98 6.44
C GLN A 13 -14.75 3.44 6.35
N GLU A 14 -15.58 2.80 5.54
CA GLU A 14 -15.48 1.36 5.26
C GLU A 14 -14.22 1.02 4.46
N ILE A 15 -13.74 1.95 3.64
CA ILE A 15 -12.48 1.81 2.90
C ILE A 15 -11.27 1.96 3.84
N ALA A 16 -11.32 2.94 4.74
CA ALA A 16 -10.30 3.20 5.76
C ALA A 16 -10.10 2.07 6.78
N ASN A 17 -11.15 1.25 7.01
CA ASN A 17 -11.10 0.13 7.94
C ASN A 17 -10.51 -1.17 7.34
N ASP A 18 -10.36 -1.25 6.02
CA ASP A 18 -9.82 -2.42 5.34
C ASP A 18 -8.43 -2.12 4.75
N PRO A 19 -7.35 -2.73 5.27
CA PRO A 19 -6.00 -2.46 4.77
C PRO A 19 -5.86 -2.77 3.28
N ARG A 20 -6.62 -3.74 2.77
CA ARG A 20 -6.58 -4.15 1.36
C ARG A 20 -7.01 -3.03 0.43
N ARG A 21 -8.02 -2.26 0.84
CA ARG A 21 -8.56 -1.16 0.03
C ARG A 21 -7.59 0.02 0.02
N ILE A 22 -6.96 0.32 1.16
CA ILE A 22 -5.92 1.35 1.23
C ILE A 22 -4.68 0.98 0.40
N GLY A 23 -4.21 -0.27 0.49
CA GLY A 23 -3.09 -0.74 -0.32
C GLY A 23 -3.40 -0.72 -1.82
N TYR A 24 -4.59 -1.17 -2.23
CA TYR A 24 -5.04 -1.10 -3.62
C TYR A 24 -5.10 0.33 -4.13
N TRP A 25 -5.64 1.25 -3.32
CA TRP A 25 -5.74 2.63 -3.71
C TRP A 25 -4.37 3.28 -3.84
N PHE A 26 -3.44 3.04 -2.90
CA PHE A 26 -2.06 3.51 -3.03
C PHE A 26 -1.40 3.03 -4.31
N PHE A 27 -1.50 1.73 -4.61
CA PHE A 27 -0.98 1.12 -5.83
C PHE A 27 -1.53 1.80 -7.09
N ARG A 28 -2.86 2.01 -7.16
CA ARG A 28 -3.53 2.70 -8.27
C ARG A 28 -3.13 4.17 -8.37
N ALA A 29 -3.07 4.86 -7.23
CA ALA A 29 -2.77 6.28 -7.16
C ALA A 29 -1.33 6.57 -7.62
N LEU A 30 -0.38 5.66 -7.32
CA LEU A 30 1.01 5.75 -7.78
C LEU A 30 1.14 5.74 -9.31
N HIS A 31 0.33 4.94 -10.02
CA HIS A 31 0.35 4.93 -11.50
C HIS A 31 -0.01 6.29 -12.12
N ASP A 32 -0.91 7.05 -11.47
CA ASP A 32 -1.33 8.39 -11.88
C ASP A 32 -0.89 9.47 -10.86
N ARG A 33 0.32 9.33 -10.27
CA ARG A 33 0.74 10.11 -9.08
C ARG A 33 0.55 11.62 -9.20
N ALA A 34 0.76 12.19 -10.38
CA ALA A 34 0.67 13.63 -10.60
C ALA A 34 -0.76 14.17 -10.40
N LYS A 35 -1.78 13.33 -10.63
CA LYS A 35 -3.18 13.66 -10.36
C LYS A 35 -3.58 13.39 -8.91
N ASN A 36 -2.93 12.42 -8.27
CA ASN A 36 -3.30 11.91 -6.95
C ASN A 36 -2.30 12.34 -5.86
N LEU A 37 -1.56 13.44 -6.03
CA LEU A 37 -0.46 13.78 -5.11
C LEU A 37 -0.95 14.11 -3.70
N ASP A 38 -1.97 14.96 -3.59
CA ASP A 38 -2.56 15.34 -2.29
C ASP A 38 -3.15 14.10 -1.59
N ASP A 39 -3.86 13.31 -2.36
CA ASP A 39 -4.44 12.03 -2.03
C ASP A 39 -3.41 11.03 -1.48
N LEU A 40 -2.28 10.84 -2.18
CA LEU A 40 -1.17 10.02 -1.74
C LEU A 40 -0.61 10.51 -0.39
N HIS A 41 -0.49 11.82 -0.19
CA HIS A 41 -0.07 12.39 1.09
C HIS A 41 -1.08 12.18 2.23
N LEU A 42 -2.37 12.09 1.93
CA LEU A 42 -3.40 11.86 2.94
C LEU A 42 -3.32 10.44 3.51
N ILE A 43 -3.03 9.44 2.68
CA ILE A 43 -3.05 8.03 3.10
C ILE A 43 -1.75 7.51 3.70
N VAL A 44 -0.63 8.24 3.57
CA VAL A 44 0.63 7.85 4.19
C VAL A 44 0.71 8.30 5.65
N THR A 45 1.33 7.48 6.50
CA THR A 45 1.50 7.77 7.92
C THR A 45 2.20 9.12 8.13
N PRO A 46 1.78 9.96 9.10
CA PRO A 46 2.35 11.29 9.31
C PRO A 46 3.87 11.32 9.44
N GLU A 47 4.46 10.34 10.14
CA GLU A 47 5.89 10.22 10.36
C GLU A 47 6.68 9.84 9.10
N SER A 48 6.08 9.13 8.14
CA SER A 48 6.74 8.77 6.88
C SER A 48 6.56 9.84 5.81
N ARG A 49 5.56 10.73 5.93
CA ARG A 49 5.30 11.83 4.96
C ARG A 49 6.56 12.56 4.47
N PRO A 50 7.52 12.98 5.34
CA PRO A 50 8.69 13.71 4.89
C PRO A 50 9.60 12.92 3.94
N THR A 51 9.55 11.59 3.95
CA THR A 51 10.43 10.75 3.12
C THR A 51 9.85 10.48 1.72
N TRP A 52 8.57 10.74 1.50
CA TRP A 52 7.91 10.42 0.22
C TRP A 52 8.16 11.48 -0.87
N GLY A 53 8.32 12.76 -0.51
CA GLY A 53 8.44 13.84 -1.49
C GLY A 53 7.26 13.83 -2.47
N SER A 54 7.55 13.81 -3.78
CA SER A 54 6.57 13.70 -4.86
C SER A 54 6.18 12.26 -5.23
N PHE A 55 6.54 11.27 -4.41
CA PHE A 55 6.39 9.84 -4.67
C PHE A 55 7.18 9.31 -5.89
N GLU A 56 8.13 10.09 -6.42
CA GLU A 56 8.91 9.70 -7.60
C GLU A 56 9.72 8.42 -7.40
N ILE A 57 10.32 8.23 -6.23
CA ILE A 57 11.09 7.02 -5.91
C ILE A 57 10.16 5.80 -5.89
N ALA A 58 8.98 5.93 -5.27
CA ALA A 58 7.99 4.85 -5.21
C ALA A 58 7.45 4.50 -6.59
N ALA A 59 7.16 5.51 -7.42
CA ALA A 59 6.74 5.29 -8.80
C ALA A 59 7.85 4.62 -9.62
N ALA A 60 9.11 5.04 -9.49
CA ALA A 60 10.23 4.41 -10.18
C ALA A 60 10.43 2.94 -9.78
N LEU A 61 10.21 2.59 -8.50
CA LEU A 61 10.20 1.20 -8.05
C LEU A 61 9.06 0.41 -8.70
N LEU A 62 7.86 0.97 -8.74
CA LEU A 62 6.71 0.34 -9.38
C LEU A 62 6.95 0.13 -10.89
N ASP A 63 7.49 1.14 -11.59
CA ASP A 63 7.82 1.11 -13.01
C ASP A 63 8.96 0.14 -13.35
N SER A 64 9.76 -0.28 -12.35
CA SER A 64 10.81 -1.29 -12.54
C SER A 64 10.26 -2.71 -12.69
N ILE A 65 8.99 -2.92 -12.31
CA ILE A 65 8.27 -4.17 -12.52
C ILE A 65 7.58 -4.11 -13.87
N GLU A 66 7.90 -5.05 -14.75
CA GLU A 66 7.15 -5.25 -15.99
C GLU A 66 5.70 -5.65 -15.68
N ASP A 67 4.70 -4.92 -16.19
CA ASP A 67 3.26 -5.19 -15.99
C ASP A 67 2.91 -5.45 -14.50
N PRO A 68 3.03 -4.46 -13.61
CA PRO A 68 2.88 -4.70 -12.18
C PRO A 68 1.42 -5.04 -11.82
N GLY A 69 1.25 -6.09 -11.02
CA GLY A 69 -0.01 -6.46 -10.38
C GLY A 69 0.13 -6.47 -8.86
N MET A 70 -1.01 -6.40 -8.15
CA MET A 70 -1.03 -6.45 -6.69
C MET A 70 -1.89 -7.62 -6.21
N LEU A 71 -1.33 -8.44 -5.31
CA LEU A 71 -2.10 -9.48 -4.64
C LEU A 71 -3.12 -8.86 -3.69
N GLN A 72 -4.34 -9.39 -3.67
CA GLN A 72 -5.43 -8.88 -2.82
C GLN A 72 -5.35 -9.36 -1.36
N GLU A 73 -4.38 -10.22 -1.05
CA GLU A 73 -4.15 -10.72 0.30
C GLU A 73 -3.35 -9.70 1.13
N ALA A 74 -3.86 -9.38 2.32
CA ALA A 74 -3.11 -8.65 3.34
C ALA A 74 -2.56 -9.66 4.36
N VAL A 75 -1.24 -9.77 4.43
CA VAL A 75 -0.55 -10.66 5.38
C VAL A 75 -0.15 -9.86 6.60
N TYR A 76 -0.75 -10.14 7.75
CA TYR A 76 -0.44 -9.47 9.00
C TYR A 76 0.95 -9.85 9.51
N ALA A 77 1.63 -8.91 10.16
CA ALA A 77 2.87 -9.18 10.85
C ALA A 77 2.64 -10.16 12.01
N GLU A 78 3.59 -11.08 12.22
CA GLU A 78 3.48 -12.08 13.27
C GLU A 78 3.53 -11.40 14.64
N GLY A 79 2.44 -11.54 15.42
CA GLY A 79 2.30 -10.91 16.74
C GLY A 79 1.80 -9.47 16.73
N ASP A 80 1.76 -8.80 15.57
CA ASP A 80 1.43 -7.39 15.44
C ASP A 80 0.29 -7.18 14.43
N LEU A 81 -0.95 -7.32 14.90
CA LEU A 81 -2.15 -7.22 14.07
C LEU A 81 -2.46 -5.79 13.57
N ASP A 82 -1.73 -4.80 14.07
CA ASP A 82 -1.77 -3.41 13.64
C ASP A 82 -0.83 -3.11 12.46
N VAL A 83 -0.09 -4.11 11.97
CA VAL A 83 0.78 -4.00 10.80
C VAL A 83 0.47 -5.13 9.83
N CYS A 84 0.33 -4.81 8.54
CA CYS A 84 0.21 -5.82 7.51
C CYS A 84 0.92 -5.44 6.20
N TYR A 85 1.11 -6.44 5.35
CA TYR A 85 1.85 -6.32 4.10
C TYR A 85 0.99 -6.77 2.93
N MET A 86 1.02 -5.99 1.85
CA MET A 86 0.49 -6.39 0.55
C MET A 86 1.62 -6.48 -0.46
N ARG A 87 1.53 -7.44 -1.38
CA ARG A 87 2.59 -7.76 -2.33
C ARG A 87 2.27 -7.20 -3.71
N VAL A 88 3.23 -6.47 -4.29
CA VAL A 88 3.25 -6.06 -5.69
C VAL A 88 4.25 -6.95 -6.43
N ILE A 89 3.79 -7.51 -7.55
CA ILE A 89 4.46 -8.59 -8.28
C ILE A 89 4.37 -8.32 -9.78
N ARG A 90 5.20 -8.98 -10.57
CA ARG A 90 5.05 -9.00 -12.04
C ARG A 90 3.78 -9.77 -12.41
N GLU A 91 2.81 -9.11 -13.03
CA GLU A 91 1.63 -9.74 -13.64
C GLU A 91 2.02 -10.22 -15.04
N ALA A 92 2.70 -11.37 -15.14
CA ALA A 92 2.81 -12.00 -16.44
C ALA A 92 1.40 -12.45 -16.84
N LYS A 93 0.92 -12.02 -18.01
CA LYS A 93 -0.41 -12.26 -18.61
C LYS A 93 -0.96 -13.70 -18.60
N GLU A 94 -0.33 -14.67 -17.94
CA GLU A 94 -0.73 -16.07 -17.90
C GLU A 94 -0.43 -16.81 -16.57
N HIS A 95 -0.44 -16.16 -15.40
CA HIS A 95 -0.46 -16.92 -14.12
C HIS A 95 -1.89 -17.30 -13.70
N THR A 96 -2.53 -18.01 -14.62
CA THR A 96 -3.69 -18.88 -14.40
C THR A 96 -3.25 -20.03 -13.49
N PHE A 97 -3.39 -19.82 -12.18
CA PHE A 97 -3.23 -20.82 -11.10
C PHE A 97 -1.81 -21.44 -10.96
N ILE A 98 -1.35 -21.61 -9.72
CA ILE A 98 -0.19 -22.46 -9.37
C ILE A 98 1.22 -21.82 -9.54
N THR A 99 1.41 -20.56 -9.15
CA THR A 99 2.74 -20.15 -8.67
C THR A 99 2.66 -19.97 -7.16
N PRO A 100 3.28 -20.85 -6.34
CA PRO A 100 3.43 -20.62 -4.92
C PRO A 100 4.01 -19.22 -4.69
N ALA A 101 3.48 -18.49 -3.72
CA ALA A 101 3.93 -17.14 -3.39
C ALA A 101 5.43 -17.07 -3.04
N THR A 102 6.08 -18.21 -2.84
CA THR A 102 7.52 -18.42 -2.61
C THR A 102 8.41 -18.36 -3.85
N LEU A 103 7.85 -18.31 -5.07
CA LEU A 103 8.64 -18.30 -6.33
C LEU A 103 8.68 -16.93 -7.03
N LEU A 104 8.13 -15.90 -6.42
CA LEU A 104 8.26 -14.54 -6.91
C LEU A 104 9.55 -13.97 -6.33
N ASP A 105 10.54 -13.71 -7.19
CA ASP A 105 11.73 -12.91 -6.86
C ASP A 105 11.27 -11.66 -6.09
N ASP A 106 11.96 -11.37 -4.98
CA ASP A 106 11.61 -10.43 -3.91
C ASP A 106 10.50 -9.42 -4.27
N PRO A 107 9.24 -9.64 -3.84
CA PRO A 107 8.13 -8.76 -4.17
C PRO A 107 8.35 -7.37 -3.54
N LEU A 108 7.89 -6.32 -4.21
CA LEU A 108 7.74 -5.04 -3.52
C LEU A 108 6.58 -5.16 -2.53
N LEU A 109 6.76 -4.65 -1.33
CA LEU A 109 5.79 -4.70 -0.26
C LEU A 109 5.22 -3.31 -0.01
N ILE A 110 3.90 -3.22 0.06
CA ILE A 110 3.21 -2.08 0.66
C ILE A 110 3.03 -2.41 2.14
N THR A 111 3.71 -1.67 3.01
CA THR A 111 3.54 -1.79 4.46
C THR A 111 2.41 -0.88 4.91
N LEU A 112 1.40 -1.46 5.55
CA LEU A 112 0.21 -0.79 6.04
C LEU A 112 0.17 -0.87 7.56
N VAL A 113 -0.28 0.21 8.20
CA VAL A 113 -0.29 0.37 9.65
C VAL A 113 -1.63 0.92 10.09
N TRP A 114 -2.24 0.28 11.09
CA TRP A 114 -3.45 0.79 11.73
C TRP A 114 -3.08 1.97 12.62
N ARG A 115 -3.72 3.12 12.39
CA ARG A 115 -3.51 4.35 13.13
C ARG A 115 -4.71 4.64 14.01
N PRO A 116 -4.67 4.27 15.31
CA PRO A 116 -5.82 4.47 16.19
C PRO A 116 -6.16 5.95 16.39
N ASP A 117 -5.15 6.83 16.35
CA ASP A 117 -5.29 8.29 16.40
C ASP A 117 -6.03 8.87 15.17
N HIS A 118 -6.03 8.15 14.06
CA HIS A 118 -6.73 8.52 12.82
C HIS A 118 -7.93 7.62 12.52
N GLY A 119 -8.15 6.56 13.30
CA GLY A 119 -9.19 5.55 13.09
C GLY A 119 -9.14 4.86 11.73
N ARG A 120 -7.95 4.64 11.16
CA ARG A 120 -7.79 4.09 9.80
C ARG A 120 -6.46 3.39 9.54
N TRP A 121 -6.43 2.54 8.53
CA TRP A 121 -5.19 2.03 7.94
C TRP A 121 -4.50 3.09 7.09
N MET A 122 -3.17 3.11 7.14
CA MET A 122 -2.34 4.08 6.42
C MET A 122 -1.09 3.39 5.85
N VAL A 123 -0.58 3.90 4.74
CA VAL A 123 0.66 3.38 4.12
C VAL A 123 1.87 3.94 4.87
N HIS A 124 2.73 3.06 5.34
CA HIS A 124 3.95 3.45 6.03
C HIS A 124 5.18 3.38 5.13
N GLY A 125 5.29 2.33 4.30
CA GLY A 125 6.44 2.12 3.42
C GLY A 125 6.08 1.36 2.15
N PHE A 126 6.95 1.49 1.13
CA PHE A 126 6.85 0.76 -0.14
C PHE A 126 8.23 0.26 -0.59
N GLY A 127 8.30 -1.00 -1.01
CA GLY A 127 9.53 -1.66 -1.42
C GLY A 127 9.93 -2.77 -0.45
N ASP A 128 11.02 -2.57 0.28
CA ASP A 128 11.48 -3.57 1.25
C ASP A 128 10.53 -3.73 2.44
N LYS A 129 10.64 -4.88 3.12
CA LYS A 129 9.88 -5.15 4.35
C LYS A 129 10.29 -4.16 5.46
N VAL A 130 9.34 -3.37 5.95
CA VAL A 130 9.51 -2.62 7.20
C VAL A 130 9.11 -3.51 8.37
N HIS A 131 10.01 -3.68 9.34
CA HIS A 131 9.77 -4.50 10.52
C HIS A 131 8.74 -3.83 11.45
N PRO A 132 7.76 -4.55 12.01
CA PRO A 132 6.72 -3.95 12.86
C PRO A 132 7.30 -3.16 14.04
N ASP A 133 8.38 -3.66 14.67
CA ASP A 133 9.07 -2.96 15.78
C ASP A 133 9.63 -1.57 15.42
N THR A 134 9.82 -1.28 14.13
CA THR A 134 10.34 0.01 13.67
C THR A 134 9.25 1.01 13.31
N VAL A 135 8.00 0.56 13.26
CA VAL A 135 6.84 1.39 12.91
C VAL A 135 6.36 2.14 14.16
N PRO A 136 6.28 3.47 14.13
CA PRO A 136 5.67 4.23 15.21
C PRO A 136 4.16 3.98 15.26
N ARG A 137 3.67 3.49 16.41
CA ARG A 137 2.24 3.17 16.64
C ARG A 137 1.37 4.35 17.04
N GLY A 138 1.93 5.57 17.01
CA GLY A 138 1.32 6.75 17.61
C GLY A 138 1.53 6.81 19.13
N VAL A 139 1.17 7.95 19.71
CA VAL A 139 1.12 8.22 21.16
C VAL A 139 -0.33 8.30 21.61
#